data_AF-A0A6B2T4E4-F1
#
_entry.id   AF-A0A6B2T4E4-F1
#
_cell.length_a   1.000
_cell.length_b   1.000
_cell.length_c   1.000
_cell.angle_alpha   90.00
_cell.angle_beta   90.00
_cell.angle_gamma   90.00
#
_symmetry.space_group_name_H-M   'P 1'
#
loop_
_entity.id
_entity.type
_entity.pdbx_description
1 polymer ?
#
loop_
_entity_poly.entity_id
_entity_poly.type
_entity_poly.pdbx_seq_one_letter_code
_entity_poly.pdbx_strand_id
1 'polypeptide(L)'
;AAPSRSPAVAVRAPDRSALGAGQLRLGKALRPLRQRFPDPRRREHDIARTVDAIAETGMPDTVTRAVRTRWLSLALVVDDGVSMVLWQRLAADVRALMERAGAFRDVRVYGLDTRGGTPFLRTVPYRHHGRVLTPETLCDPSGSTLVLVVSDGVGEAWRGDGMRQVMDRWGGCGPTAIIQPLPVRLWASTGVAARRWHVTTRRRGGPTRAWHVTDPDLPPDLVRFDSVPVPVLAPTPEAVADWARLVAAPGGTALLP
;
A
#
# COMPACT_ATOMS: atom_id res chain seq x y z
N ALA A 1 27.77 -32.54 32.56
CA ALA A 1 28.08 -31.14 32.21
C ALA A 1 26.78 -30.42 31.90
N ALA A 2 26.42 -29.39 32.66
CA ALA A 2 25.17 -28.63 32.46
C ALA A 2 25.36 -27.56 31.36
N PRO A 3 24.35 -27.31 30.50
CA PRO A 3 24.48 -26.30 29.45
C PRO A 3 24.49 -24.89 30.05
N SER A 4 25.48 -24.10 29.66
CA SER A 4 25.61 -22.68 30.02
C SER A 4 24.41 -21.88 29.48
N ARG A 5 23.58 -21.35 30.39
CA ARG A 5 22.51 -20.42 30.04
C ARG A 5 23.13 -19.07 29.65
N SER A 6 22.99 -18.66 28.40
CA SER A 6 23.31 -17.29 27.99
C SER A 6 22.41 -16.30 28.75
N PRO A 7 22.93 -15.14 29.17
CA PRO A 7 22.14 -14.13 29.87
C PRO A 7 21.08 -13.58 28.92
N ALA A 8 19.83 -13.58 29.37
CA ALA A 8 18.72 -12.99 28.64
C ALA A 8 18.91 -11.47 28.54
N VAL A 9 18.97 -10.95 27.31
CA VAL A 9 19.02 -9.51 27.05
C VAL A 9 17.61 -8.96 27.17
N ALA A 10 17.39 -8.05 28.13
CA ALA A 10 16.13 -7.36 28.29
C ALA A 10 15.87 -6.44 27.09
N VAL A 11 14.96 -6.83 26.20
CA VAL A 11 14.45 -5.98 25.13
C VAL A 11 13.47 -5.01 25.77
N ARG A 12 13.87 -3.74 25.84
CA ARG A 12 13.04 -2.66 26.39
C ARG A 12 11.76 -2.55 25.54
N ALA A 13 10.60 -2.88 26.12
CA ALA A 13 9.32 -2.70 25.44
C ALA A 13 9.12 -1.20 25.15
N PRO A 14 8.92 -0.77 23.89
CA PRO A 14 8.71 0.63 23.59
C PRO A 14 7.33 1.06 24.10
N ASP A 15 7.29 2.10 24.92
CA ASP A 15 6.04 2.75 25.28
C ASP A 15 5.54 3.64 24.11
N ARG A 16 4.24 3.58 23.89
CA ARG A 16 3.33 4.39 23.03
C ARG A 16 3.25 4.17 21.51
N SER A 17 4.31 3.97 20.71
CA SER A 17 4.18 3.73 19.25
C SER A 17 5.40 3.01 18.68
N ALA A 18 5.19 1.93 17.91
CA ALA A 18 6.25 1.20 17.21
C ALA A 18 6.88 2.05 16.08
N LEU A 19 6.17 3.07 15.59
CA LEU A 19 6.69 4.05 14.63
C LEU A 19 7.46 5.20 15.32
N GLY A 20 7.35 5.34 16.64
CA GLY A 20 8.08 6.31 17.46
C GLY A 20 7.95 7.76 16.97
N ALA A 21 9.01 8.55 17.16
CA ALA A 21 9.09 9.96 16.76
C ALA A 21 8.99 10.19 15.23
N GLY A 22 9.13 9.13 14.43
CA GLY A 22 9.02 9.18 12.97
C GLY A 22 7.59 9.33 12.44
N GLN A 23 6.57 9.10 13.28
CA GLN A 23 5.16 9.07 12.85
C GLN A 23 4.68 10.35 12.16
N LEU A 24 5.07 11.53 12.65
CA LEU A 24 4.73 12.80 12.00
C LEU A 24 5.40 12.95 10.63
N ARG A 25 6.65 12.51 10.50
CA ARG A 25 7.39 12.56 9.23
C ARG A 25 6.80 11.57 8.23
N LEU A 26 6.40 10.38 8.68
CA LEU A 26 5.65 9.41 7.88
C LEU A 26 4.30 9.99 7.39
N GLY A 27 3.56 10.69 8.26
CA GLY A 27 2.33 11.36 7.83
C GLY A 27 2.57 12.45 6.79
N LYS A 28 3.70 13.17 6.89
CA LYS A 28 4.14 14.13 5.87
C LYS A 28 4.56 13.45 4.56
N ALA A 29 5.18 12.28 4.63
CA ALA A 29 5.61 11.49 3.47
C ALA A 29 4.43 11.13 2.54
N LEU A 30 3.23 10.95 3.10
CA LEU A 30 2.00 10.64 2.36
C LEU A 30 1.31 11.87 1.73
N ARG A 31 1.80 13.09 1.97
CA ARG A 31 1.21 14.33 1.42
C ARG A 31 1.02 14.31 -0.11
N PRO A 32 1.95 13.79 -0.93
CA PRO A 32 1.77 13.72 -2.38
C PRO A 32 0.50 12.97 -2.81
N LEU A 33 0.03 12.00 -2.00
CA LEU A 33 -1.16 11.22 -2.30
C LEU A 33 -2.47 11.97 -1.98
N ARG A 34 -2.43 13.08 -1.24
CA ARG A 34 -3.62 13.87 -0.81
C ARG A 34 -4.29 14.64 -1.96
N GLN A 35 -4.00 14.34 -3.22
CA GLN A 35 -4.61 15.05 -4.34
C GLN A 35 -6.13 14.82 -4.41
N ARG A 36 -6.88 15.80 -4.94
CA ARG A 36 -8.33 15.71 -5.15
C ARG A 36 -8.69 15.93 -6.61
N PHE A 37 -9.46 15.02 -7.16
CA PHE A 37 -9.91 15.04 -8.54
C PHE A 37 -11.44 14.98 -8.60
N PRO A 38 -12.05 15.51 -9.66
CA PRO A 38 -13.48 15.35 -9.89
C PRO A 38 -13.86 13.86 -9.90
N ASP A 39 -14.84 13.49 -9.09
CA ASP A 39 -15.34 12.13 -9.00
C ASP A 39 -16.61 12.03 -9.87
N PRO A 40 -16.56 11.34 -11.02
CA PRO A 40 -17.71 11.26 -11.92
C PRO A 40 -18.90 10.52 -11.28
N ARG A 41 -18.67 9.76 -10.20
CA ARG A 41 -19.72 9.03 -9.47
C ARG A 41 -20.45 9.89 -8.45
N ARG A 42 -19.92 11.07 -8.10
CA ARG A 42 -20.49 11.97 -7.11
C ARG A 42 -20.70 13.34 -7.72
N ARG A 43 -21.96 13.75 -7.87
CA ARG A 43 -22.32 15.09 -8.33
C ARG A 43 -22.98 15.86 -7.20
N GLU A 44 -22.72 17.15 -7.15
CA GLU A 44 -23.41 18.11 -6.27
C GLU A 44 -24.05 19.20 -7.13
N HIS A 45 -25.09 19.84 -6.60
CA HIS A 45 -25.69 21.01 -7.22
C HIS A 45 -24.72 22.19 -7.16
N ASP A 46 -24.43 22.78 -8.31
CA ASP A 46 -23.69 24.02 -8.37
C ASP A 46 -24.71 25.16 -8.27
N ILE A 47 -24.97 25.60 -7.03
CA ILE A 47 -25.99 26.59 -6.74
C ILE A 47 -25.71 27.89 -7.48
N ALA A 48 -24.45 28.34 -7.53
CA ALA A 48 -24.07 29.57 -8.24
C ALA A 48 -24.39 29.45 -9.73
N ARG A 49 -23.91 28.40 -10.39
CA ARG A 49 -24.21 28.14 -11.81
C ARG A 49 -25.70 27.95 -12.09
N THR A 50 -26.43 27.35 -11.16
CA THR A 50 -27.87 27.16 -11.26
C THR A 50 -28.60 28.51 -11.21
N VAL A 51 -28.24 29.38 -10.27
CA VAL A 51 -28.80 30.74 -10.17
C VAL A 51 -28.49 31.55 -11.43
N ASP A 52 -27.25 31.50 -11.92
CA ASP A 52 -26.84 32.20 -13.14
C ASP A 52 -27.62 31.70 -14.36
N ALA A 53 -27.73 30.37 -14.53
CA ALA A 53 -28.49 29.77 -15.64
C ALA A 53 -29.97 30.14 -15.60
N ILE A 54 -30.57 30.19 -14.41
CA ILE A 54 -31.97 30.61 -14.22
C ILE A 54 -32.11 32.10 -14.57
N ALA A 55 -31.19 32.94 -14.14
CA ALA A 55 -31.20 34.37 -14.43
C ALA A 55 -31.04 34.66 -15.93
N GLU A 56 -30.20 33.89 -16.63
CA GLU A 56 -29.95 34.05 -18.06
C GLU A 56 -31.08 33.49 -18.94
N THR A 57 -31.65 32.35 -18.58
CA THR A 57 -32.62 31.63 -19.44
C THR A 57 -34.07 31.80 -19.04
N GLY A 58 -34.33 32.28 -17.81
CA GLY A 58 -35.67 32.35 -17.22
C GLY A 58 -36.29 30.98 -16.90
N MET A 59 -35.54 29.88 -17.10
CA MET A 59 -36.01 28.52 -16.88
C MET A 59 -35.34 27.90 -15.64
N PRO A 60 -36.06 27.12 -14.83
CA PRO A 60 -35.51 26.44 -13.66
C PRO A 60 -34.63 25.25 -14.07
N ASP A 61 -33.41 25.52 -14.56
CA ASP A 61 -32.43 24.47 -14.90
C ASP A 61 -31.38 24.28 -13.79
N THR A 62 -31.19 23.04 -13.34
CA THR A 62 -30.29 22.70 -12.24
C THR A 62 -28.94 22.22 -12.76
N VAL A 63 -27.91 23.04 -12.56
CA VAL A 63 -26.55 22.70 -12.96
C VAL A 63 -25.86 21.88 -11.87
N THR A 64 -25.26 20.76 -12.27
CA THR A 64 -24.52 19.89 -11.34
C THR A 64 -23.06 19.77 -11.73
N ARG A 65 -22.16 19.74 -10.73
CA ARG A 65 -20.73 19.53 -10.92
C ARG A 65 -20.24 18.28 -10.18
N ALA A 66 -19.16 17.68 -10.67
CA ALA A 66 -18.54 16.54 -9.99
C ALA A 66 -17.85 16.99 -8.70
N VAL A 67 -18.12 16.29 -7.60
CA VAL A 67 -17.50 16.53 -6.30
C VAL A 67 -16.02 16.15 -6.38
N ARG A 68 -15.13 16.99 -5.85
CA ARG A 68 -13.70 16.69 -5.82
C ARG A 68 -13.36 15.81 -4.62
N THR A 69 -13.22 14.51 -4.82
CA THR A 69 -12.86 13.54 -3.78
C THR A 69 -11.38 13.19 -3.82
N ARG A 70 -10.88 12.49 -2.79
CA ARG A 70 -9.57 11.84 -2.87
C ARG A 70 -9.61 10.79 -3.99
N TRP A 71 -8.56 10.77 -4.79
CA TRP A 71 -8.47 9.93 -5.98
C TRP A 71 -8.16 8.47 -5.70
N LEU A 72 -7.52 8.17 -4.57
CA LEU A 72 -7.18 6.80 -4.16
C LEU A 72 -8.01 6.34 -2.98
N SER A 73 -8.46 5.09 -3.02
CA SER A 73 -8.90 4.30 -1.88
C SER A 73 -7.75 3.36 -1.46
N LEU A 74 -7.63 3.04 -0.17
CA LEU A 74 -6.59 2.14 0.32
C LEU A 74 -7.18 0.81 0.77
N ALA A 75 -6.68 -0.29 0.21
CA ALA A 75 -6.78 -1.62 0.81
C ALA A 75 -5.49 -1.91 1.59
N LEU A 76 -5.56 -1.79 2.91
CA LEU A 76 -4.48 -2.17 3.81
C LEU A 76 -4.63 -3.65 4.17
N VAL A 77 -3.72 -4.46 3.66
CA VAL A 77 -3.71 -5.90 3.86
C VAL A 77 -2.66 -6.24 4.91
N VAL A 78 -3.04 -6.90 5.99
CA VAL A 78 -2.14 -7.23 7.08
C VAL A 78 -1.97 -8.74 7.13
N ASP A 79 -0.73 -9.21 7.05
CA ASP A 79 -0.42 -10.64 7.16
C ASP A 79 -0.76 -11.15 8.57
N ASP A 80 -1.46 -12.29 8.61
CA ASP A 80 -1.92 -12.98 9.81
C ASP A 80 -1.11 -14.26 10.08
N GLY A 81 0.08 -14.39 9.48
CA GLY A 81 1.05 -15.45 9.79
C GLY A 81 1.49 -15.47 11.26
N VAL A 82 1.96 -16.62 11.75
CA VAL A 82 2.31 -16.80 13.17
C VAL A 82 3.38 -15.81 13.65
N SER A 83 4.37 -15.51 12.80
CA SER A 83 5.44 -14.56 13.10
C SER A 83 4.97 -13.10 13.21
N MET A 84 3.79 -12.77 12.65
CA MET A 84 3.21 -11.44 12.71
C MET A 84 2.72 -11.03 14.09
N VAL A 85 2.64 -11.94 15.06
CA VAL A 85 2.33 -11.62 16.47
C VAL A 85 3.27 -10.54 17.01
N LEU A 86 4.55 -10.58 16.67
CA LEU A 86 5.54 -9.58 17.10
C LEU A 86 5.34 -8.21 16.42
N TRP A 87 4.64 -8.18 15.29
CA TRP A 87 4.47 -7.00 14.43
C TRP A 87 3.07 -6.40 14.48
N GLN A 88 2.13 -7.00 15.23
CA GLN A 88 0.75 -6.52 15.35
C GLN A 88 0.67 -5.05 15.75
N ARG A 89 1.52 -4.61 16.69
CA ARG A 89 1.56 -3.21 17.12
C ARG A 89 1.97 -2.27 15.98
N LEU A 90 2.99 -2.63 15.22
CA LEU A 90 3.43 -1.85 14.07
C LEU A 90 2.34 -1.82 12.99
N ALA A 91 1.70 -2.94 12.68
CA ALA A 91 0.60 -2.99 11.73
C ALA A 91 -0.57 -2.09 12.16
N ALA A 92 -0.90 -2.05 13.46
CA ALA A 92 -1.90 -1.15 14.01
C ALA A 92 -1.48 0.32 13.90
N ASP A 93 -0.20 0.64 14.15
CA ASP A 93 0.32 2.01 14.01
C ASP A 93 0.33 2.48 12.54
N VAL A 94 0.68 1.59 11.61
CA VAL A 94 0.59 1.83 10.15
C VAL A 94 -0.86 2.08 9.75
N ARG A 95 -1.80 1.24 10.20
CA ARG A 95 -3.23 1.45 9.96
C ARG A 95 -3.67 2.83 10.43
N ALA A 96 -3.42 3.15 11.70
CA ALA A 96 -3.84 4.40 12.31
C ALA A 96 -3.17 5.62 11.64
N LEU A 97 -1.94 5.46 11.15
CA LEU A 97 -1.26 6.46 10.33
C LEU A 97 -1.99 6.68 9.00
N MET A 98 -2.34 5.61 8.27
CA MET A 98 -3.02 5.72 6.97
C MET A 98 -4.40 6.34 7.09
N GLU A 99 -5.16 5.98 8.13
CA GLU A 99 -6.46 6.58 8.45
C GLU A 99 -6.34 8.08 8.76
N ARG A 100 -5.33 8.48 9.55
CA ARG A 100 -5.11 9.90 9.94
C ARG A 100 -4.43 10.76 8.89
N ALA A 101 -3.69 10.16 7.96
CA ALA A 101 -2.97 10.91 6.92
C ALA A 101 -3.91 11.70 5.99
N GLY A 102 -5.18 11.26 5.89
CA GLY A 102 -6.18 11.89 5.04
C GLY A 102 -5.79 11.89 3.56
N ALA A 103 -4.97 10.93 3.14
CA ALA A 103 -4.52 10.73 1.77
C ALA A 103 -5.55 9.99 0.91
N PHE A 104 -6.33 9.11 1.54
CA PHE A 104 -7.25 8.20 0.86
C PHE A 104 -8.70 8.64 1.04
N ARG A 105 -9.55 8.21 0.10
CA ARG A 105 -11.02 8.37 0.15
C ARG A 105 -11.59 7.52 1.27
N ASP A 106 -11.15 6.28 1.34
CA ASP A 106 -11.45 5.29 2.38
C ASP A 106 -10.21 4.43 2.63
N VAL A 107 -10.14 3.86 3.84
CA VAL A 107 -9.14 2.88 4.23
C VAL A 107 -9.88 1.62 4.67
N ARG A 108 -9.74 0.54 3.88
CA ARG A 108 -10.29 -0.78 4.16
C ARG A 108 -9.17 -1.68 4.64
N VAL A 109 -9.39 -2.42 5.72
CA VAL A 109 -8.37 -3.27 6.34
C VAL A 109 -8.76 -4.73 6.21
N TYR A 110 -7.80 -5.56 5.79
CA TYR A 110 -7.99 -7.00 5.59
C TYR A 110 -6.91 -7.78 6.31
N GLY A 111 -7.27 -8.97 6.80
CA GLY A 111 -6.30 -10.00 7.19
C GLY A 111 -5.89 -10.82 5.98
N LEU A 112 -4.63 -11.24 5.90
CA LEU A 112 -4.09 -12.09 4.86
C LEU A 112 -3.52 -13.36 5.49
N ASP A 113 -4.13 -14.49 5.20
CA ASP A 113 -3.64 -15.78 5.65
C ASP A 113 -2.58 -16.29 4.68
N THR A 114 -1.35 -16.45 5.17
CA THR A 114 -0.19 -16.92 4.39
C THR A 114 0.39 -18.23 4.94
N ARG A 115 -0.34 -18.91 5.84
CA ARG A 115 0.16 -20.07 6.58
C ARG A 115 0.33 -21.32 5.72
N GLY A 116 -0.49 -21.47 4.67
CA GLY A 116 -0.32 -22.51 3.66
C GLY A 116 0.00 -21.90 2.30
N GLY A 117 0.27 -22.74 1.29
CA GLY A 117 0.65 -22.28 -0.05
C GLY A 117 -0.38 -21.42 -0.80
N THR A 118 -1.68 -21.53 -0.49
CA THR A 118 -2.75 -20.74 -1.13
C THR A 118 -3.23 -19.62 -0.22
N PRO A 119 -2.87 -18.35 -0.52
CA PRO A 119 -3.26 -17.23 0.31
C PRO A 119 -4.74 -16.84 0.13
N PHE A 120 -5.37 -16.36 1.20
CA PHE A 120 -6.72 -15.82 1.15
C PHE A 120 -6.90 -14.64 2.12
N LEU A 121 -7.92 -13.83 1.87
CA LEU A 121 -8.21 -12.66 2.67
C LEU A 121 -9.31 -12.91 3.70
N ARG A 122 -9.27 -12.15 4.79
CA ARG A 122 -10.36 -12.03 5.76
C ARG A 122 -10.75 -10.57 5.92
N THR A 123 -12.02 -10.31 6.22
CA THR A 123 -12.55 -8.96 6.46
C THR A 123 -11.98 -8.26 7.70
N VAL A 124 -11.35 -9.01 8.60
CA VAL A 124 -10.73 -8.47 9.82
C VAL A 124 -9.40 -9.20 10.04
N PRO A 125 -8.28 -8.48 10.24
CA PRO A 125 -6.99 -9.09 10.54
C PRO A 125 -6.94 -9.70 11.95
N TYR A 126 -6.07 -10.68 12.14
CA TYR A 126 -5.80 -11.40 13.38
C TYR A 126 -7.02 -12.05 14.05
N ARG A 127 -8.13 -12.20 13.31
CA ARG A 127 -9.33 -12.88 13.79
C ARG A 127 -9.60 -14.11 12.95
N HIS A 128 -9.76 -15.25 13.62
CA HIS A 128 -10.17 -16.50 13.00
C HIS A 128 -11.66 -16.49 12.58
N HIS A 129 -12.40 -15.44 12.93
CA HIS A 129 -13.78 -15.21 12.53
C HIS A 129 -13.85 -14.04 11.55
N GLY A 130 -14.63 -14.20 10.49
CA GLY A 130 -14.78 -13.20 9.43
C GLY A 130 -15.01 -13.88 8.08
N ARG A 131 -15.63 -13.14 7.16
CA ARG A 131 -15.89 -13.66 5.82
C ARG A 131 -14.56 -13.85 5.10
N VAL A 132 -14.34 -15.05 4.56
CA VAL A 132 -13.21 -15.34 3.68
C VAL A 132 -13.49 -14.68 2.33
N LEU A 133 -12.48 -14.02 1.79
CA LEU A 133 -12.51 -13.34 0.52
C LEU A 133 -11.35 -13.85 -0.33
N THR A 134 -11.56 -13.87 -1.64
CA THR A 134 -10.47 -14.16 -2.57
C THR A 134 -9.66 -12.88 -2.83
N PRO A 135 -8.35 -12.98 -3.11
CA PRO A 135 -7.51 -11.81 -3.40
C PRO A 135 -8.03 -10.92 -4.54
N GLU A 136 -8.75 -11.48 -5.51
CA GLU A 136 -9.40 -10.78 -6.63
C GLU A 136 -10.35 -9.68 -6.17
N THR A 137 -10.89 -9.78 -4.95
CA THR A 137 -11.81 -8.78 -4.38
C THR A 137 -11.19 -7.38 -4.29
N LEU A 138 -9.85 -7.29 -4.26
CA LEU A 138 -9.14 -6.01 -4.21
C LEU A 138 -8.80 -5.44 -5.60
N CYS A 139 -9.07 -6.18 -6.68
CA CYS A 139 -8.93 -5.69 -8.05
C CYS A 139 -10.12 -4.79 -8.42
N ASP A 140 -9.95 -3.50 -8.15
CA ASP A 140 -10.91 -2.44 -8.51
C ASP A 140 -10.81 -2.09 -10.01
N PRO A 141 -11.86 -2.34 -10.82
CA PRO A 141 -11.86 -2.01 -12.24
C PRO A 141 -11.69 -0.52 -12.52
N SER A 142 -11.96 0.35 -11.54
CA SER A 142 -11.76 1.78 -11.68
C SER A 142 -10.31 2.24 -11.55
N GLY A 143 -9.40 1.34 -11.15
CA GLY A 143 -7.97 1.64 -10.99
C GLY A 143 -7.67 2.63 -9.85
N SER A 144 -8.63 2.86 -8.94
CA SER A 144 -8.50 3.84 -7.86
C SER A 144 -8.10 3.22 -6.52
N THR A 145 -7.98 1.90 -6.44
CA THR A 145 -7.58 1.20 -5.22
C THR A 145 -6.07 0.98 -5.21
N LEU A 146 -5.41 1.51 -4.19
CA LEU A 146 -4.04 1.20 -3.82
C LEU A 146 -4.03 0.02 -2.84
N VAL A 147 -3.18 -0.96 -3.08
CA VAL A 147 -2.98 -2.09 -2.16
C VAL A 147 -1.65 -1.92 -1.41
N LEU A 148 -1.72 -1.92 -0.08
CA LEU A 148 -0.55 -1.86 0.79
C LEU A 148 -0.55 -3.07 1.70
N VAL A 149 0.44 -3.94 1.54
CA VAL A 149 0.57 -5.16 2.34
C VAL A 149 1.53 -4.90 3.50
N VAL A 150 1.18 -5.25 4.73
CA VAL A 150 2.10 -5.25 5.87
C VAL A 150 2.40 -6.71 6.21
N SER A 151 3.61 -7.15 5.91
CA SER A 151 4.01 -8.55 6.08
C SER A 151 5.49 -8.68 6.37
N ASP A 152 5.84 -9.58 7.29
CA ASP A 152 7.22 -10.00 7.52
C ASP A 152 7.74 -10.99 6.45
N GLY A 153 6.88 -11.48 5.56
CA GLY A 153 7.25 -12.37 4.45
C GLY A 153 7.63 -13.78 4.86
N VAL A 154 7.34 -14.21 6.10
CA VAL A 154 7.78 -15.51 6.64
C VAL A 154 6.81 -16.65 6.33
N GLY A 155 5.53 -16.34 6.07
CA GLY A 155 4.49 -17.32 5.74
C GLY A 155 4.84 -18.22 4.54
N GLU A 156 4.30 -19.42 4.51
CA GLU A 156 4.53 -20.41 3.44
C GLU A 156 4.20 -19.86 2.05
N ALA A 157 3.08 -19.13 1.93
CA ALA A 157 2.64 -18.54 0.67
C ALA A 157 3.66 -17.54 0.07
N TRP A 158 4.52 -16.93 0.89
CA TRP A 158 5.57 -16.00 0.43
C TRP A 158 6.78 -16.71 -0.17
N ARG A 159 7.07 -17.94 0.27
CA ARG A 159 8.18 -18.72 -0.28
C ARG A 159 7.81 -19.44 -1.58
N GLY A 160 6.53 -19.65 -1.80
CA GLY A 160 6.01 -20.31 -2.99
C GLY A 160 5.36 -19.34 -3.98
N ASP A 161 4.56 -19.92 -4.87
CA ASP A 161 3.92 -19.20 -5.98
C ASP A 161 2.68 -18.43 -5.56
N GLY A 162 2.08 -18.76 -4.42
CA GLY A 162 0.81 -18.22 -3.96
C GLY A 162 0.83 -16.70 -3.87
N MET A 163 1.74 -16.13 -3.09
CA MET A 163 1.82 -14.66 -2.97
C MET A 163 2.35 -14.00 -4.24
N ARG A 164 3.19 -14.67 -5.04
CA ARG A 164 3.62 -14.13 -6.34
C ARG A 164 2.43 -13.89 -7.26
N GLN A 165 1.54 -14.88 -7.41
CA GLN A 165 0.33 -14.76 -8.22
C GLN A 165 -0.61 -13.66 -7.70
N VAL A 166 -0.71 -13.51 -6.37
CA VAL A 166 -1.50 -12.44 -5.77
C VAL A 166 -0.90 -11.06 -6.05
N MET A 167 0.43 -10.91 -5.92
CA MET A 167 1.14 -9.66 -6.25
C MET A 167 1.02 -9.30 -7.72
N ASP A 168 1.13 -10.27 -8.63
CA ASP A 168 0.94 -10.06 -10.07
C ASP A 168 -0.46 -9.52 -10.36
N ARG A 169 -1.45 -10.10 -9.70
CA ARG A 169 -2.84 -9.70 -9.87
C ARG A 169 -3.09 -8.30 -9.32
N TRP A 170 -2.72 -8.02 -8.07
CA TRP A 170 -2.91 -6.69 -7.47
C TRP A 170 -2.11 -5.61 -8.19
N GLY A 171 -0.83 -5.88 -8.49
CA GLY A 171 0.04 -5.00 -9.26
C GLY A 171 -0.43 -4.79 -10.71
N GLY A 172 -1.24 -5.71 -11.25
CA GLY A 172 -1.92 -5.52 -12.52
C GLY A 172 -3.14 -4.60 -12.46
N CYS A 173 -3.84 -4.57 -11.33
CA CYS A 173 -5.07 -3.81 -11.13
C CYS A 173 -4.81 -2.37 -10.65
N GLY A 174 -3.79 -2.16 -9.81
CA GLY A 174 -3.50 -0.85 -9.22
C GLY A 174 -2.12 -0.76 -8.58
N PRO A 175 -1.77 0.40 -7.98
CA PRO A 175 -0.51 0.56 -7.27
C PRO A 175 -0.46 -0.40 -6.08
N THR A 176 0.58 -1.21 -6.02
CA THR A 176 0.79 -2.21 -4.98
C THR A 176 2.17 -2.03 -4.36
N ALA A 177 2.27 -2.17 -3.03
CA ALA A 177 3.53 -2.15 -2.29
C ALA A 177 3.46 -3.01 -1.04
N ILE A 178 4.61 -3.45 -0.56
CA ILE A 178 4.75 -4.18 0.71
C ILE A 178 5.48 -3.26 1.71
N ILE A 179 4.98 -3.14 2.93
CA ILE A 179 5.71 -2.62 4.09
C ILE A 179 6.25 -3.83 4.84
N GLN A 180 7.58 -3.91 4.90
CA GLN A 180 8.30 -5.00 5.54
C GLN A 180 8.79 -4.54 6.92
N PRO A 181 8.22 -5.09 8.02
CA PRO A 181 8.52 -4.67 9.38
C PRO A 181 9.93 -5.06 9.84
N LEU A 182 10.53 -6.09 9.26
CA LEU A 182 11.87 -6.53 9.61
C LEU A 182 12.93 -5.50 9.19
N PRO A 183 14.08 -5.43 9.89
CA PRO A 183 15.24 -4.70 9.41
C PRO A 183 15.71 -5.21 8.04
N VAL A 184 16.11 -4.30 7.15
CA VAL A 184 16.50 -4.59 5.74
C VAL A 184 17.47 -5.76 5.60
N ARG A 185 18.45 -5.88 6.51
CA ARG A 185 19.44 -6.97 6.51
C ARG A 185 18.84 -8.38 6.64
N LEU A 186 17.61 -8.50 7.14
CA LEU A 186 16.93 -9.79 7.34
C LEU A 186 16.01 -10.16 6.17
N TRP A 187 15.75 -9.25 5.22
CA TRP A 187 14.77 -9.49 4.15
C TRP A 187 15.18 -10.66 3.23
N ALA A 188 16.47 -10.83 2.98
CA ALA A 188 16.99 -11.92 2.16
C ALA A 188 16.69 -13.33 2.73
N SER A 189 16.29 -13.43 4.01
CA SER A 189 15.93 -14.68 4.67
C SER A 189 14.43 -14.97 4.69
N THR A 190 13.62 -14.09 4.11
CA THR A 190 12.15 -14.24 4.02
C THR A 190 11.74 -14.51 2.57
N GLY A 191 10.46 -14.77 2.32
CA GLY A 191 9.92 -14.84 0.95
C GLY A 191 9.77 -13.47 0.28
N VAL A 192 10.19 -12.39 0.94
CA VAL A 192 10.12 -11.01 0.43
C VAL A 192 11.54 -10.44 0.39
N ALA A 193 12.29 -10.85 -0.63
CA ALA A 193 13.59 -10.29 -0.94
C ALA A 193 13.42 -9.01 -1.78
N ALA A 194 14.27 -8.02 -1.54
CA ALA A 194 14.22 -6.74 -2.22
C ALA A 194 15.62 -6.27 -2.60
N ARG A 195 15.74 -5.63 -3.77
CA ARG A 195 16.97 -4.99 -4.26
C ARG A 195 16.57 -3.65 -4.85
N ARG A 196 17.44 -2.66 -4.80
CA ARG A 196 17.14 -1.34 -5.34
C ARG A 196 17.09 -1.36 -6.87
N TRP A 197 16.06 -0.74 -7.42
CA TRP A 197 15.83 -0.58 -8.85
C TRP A 197 15.43 0.85 -9.19
N HIS A 198 15.80 1.32 -10.37
CA HIS A 198 15.25 2.55 -10.93
C HIS A 198 13.86 2.26 -11.47
N VAL A 199 12.87 2.95 -10.93
CA VAL A 199 11.47 2.78 -11.27
C VAL A 199 10.94 4.10 -11.83
N THR A 200 10.42 4.05 -13.05
CA THR A 200 9.75 5.18 -13.71
C THR A 200 8.26 4.89 -13.90
N THR A 201 7.41 5.82 -13.47
CA THR A 201 5.96 5.74 -13.69
C THR A 201 5.55 6.51 -14.94
N ARG A 202 4.53 6.01 -15.65
CA ARG A 202 3.96 6.70 -16.82
C ARG A 202 2.63 7.41 -16.54
N ARG A 203 1.98 7.08 -15.42
CA ARG A 203 0.67 7.59 -15.02
C ARG A 203 0.59 7.67 -13.50
N ARG A 204 -0.08 8.71 -13.00
CA ARG A 204 -0.40 8.84 -11.57
C ARG A 204 -1.27 7.65 -11.15
N GLY A 205 -0.88 6.95 -10.09
CA GLY A 205 -1.65 5.83 -9.53
C GLY A 205 -1.91 4.72 -10.53
N GLY A 206 -1.11 4.64 -11.60
CA GLY A 206 -1.19 3.55 -12.55
C GLY A 206 -0.78 2.23 -11.90
N PRO A 207 -1.22 1.10 -12.47
CA PRO A 207 -0.90 -0.22 -11.94
C PRO A 207 0.62 -0.44 -11.94
N THR A 208 1.12 -1.13 -10.91
CA THR A 208 2.56 -1.42 -10.77
C THR A 208 3.14 -2.12 -11.99
N ARG A 209 2.37 -2.99 -12.67
CA ARG A 209 2.79 -3.66 -13.92
C ARG A 209 3.16 -2.70 -15.06
N ALA A 210 2.68 -1.46 -15.02
CA ALA A 210 2.93 -0.47 -16.06
C ALA A 210 4.17 0.39 -15.77
N TRP A 211 4.85 0.14 -14.67
CA TRP A 211 6.09 0.83 -14.32
C TRP A 211 7.23 0.29 -15.18
N HIS A 212 8.13 1.19 -15.56
CA HIS A 212 9.36 0.83 -16.23
C HIS A 212 10.44 0.65 -15.17
N VAL A 213 11.03 -0.54 -15.09
CA VAL A 213 12.02 -0.91 -14.07
C VAL A 213 13.33 -1.22 -14.76
N THR A 214 14.40 -0.58 -14.30
CA THR A 214 15.76 -0.72 -14.83
C THR A 214 16.75 -0.91 -13.70
N ASP A 215 17.84 -1.62 -13.99
CA ASP A 215 18.94 -1.77 -13.05
C ASP A 215 19.67 -0.42 -12.91
N PRO A 216 20.08 0.00 -11.71
CA PRO A 216 20.94 1.17 -11.55
C PRO A 216 22.32 1.02 -12.18
N ASP A 217 22.85 -0.20 -12.27
CA ASP A 217 24.24 -0.47 -12.64
C ASP A 217 24.35 -1.17 -14.01
N LEU A 218 23.25 -1.70 -14.55
CA LEU A 218 23.22 -2.43 -15.84
C LEU A 218 22.43 -1.68 -16.92
N PRO A 219 22.76 -1.89 -18.21
CA PRO A 219 21.95 -1.42 -19.34
C PRO A 219 20.47 -1.84 -19.24
N PRO A 220 19.51 -0.99 -19.68
CA PRO A 220 18.06 -1.22 -19.51
C PRO A 220 17.54 -2.55 -20.07
N ASP A 221 18.14 -3.05 -21.15
CA ASP A 221 17.63 -4.21 -21.89
C ASP A 221 18.01 -5.56 -21.27
N LEU A 222 18.83 -5.55 -20.22
CA LEU A 222 19.34 -6.76 -19.58
C LEU A 222 18.47 -7.25 -18.42
N VAL A 223 17.45 -6.49 -18.04
CA VAL A 223 16.58 -6.82 -16.91
C VAL A 223 15.25 -7.32 -17.40
N ARG A 224 14.88 -8.54 -17.00
CA ARG A 224 13.54 -9.09 -17.19
C ARG A 224 13.04 -9.63 -15.85
N PHE A 225 11.78 -9.33 -15.56
CA PHE A 225 11.07 -9.89 -14.41
C PHE A 225 10.03 -10.88 -14.93
N ASP A 226 10.00 -12.08 -14.35
CA ASP A 226 8.99 -13.10 -14.66
C ASP A 226 7.64 -12.82 -13.97
N SER A 227 7.59 -11.77 -13.15
CA SER A 227 6.43 -11.31 -12.38
C SER A 227 6.43 -9.78 -12.26
N VAL A 228 5.31 -9.20 -11.82
CA VAL A 228 5.19 -7.76 -11.57
C VAL A 228 6.13 -7.37 -10.42
N PRO A 229 7.08 -6.45 -10.64
CA PRO A 229 7.99 -5.99 -9.59
C PRO A 229 7.25 -5.12 -8.59
N VAL A 230 7.04 -5.61 -7.37
CA VAL A 230 6.36 -4.89 -6.30
C VAL A 230 7.38 -4.31 -5.32
N PRO A 231 7.35 -2.99 -5.03
CA PRO A 231 8.31 -2.37 -4.13
C PRO A 231 8.11 -2.81 -2.68
N VAL A 232 9.23 -3.02 -1.98
CA VAL A 232 9.28 -3.46 -0.57
C VAL A 232 9.84 -2.36 0.31
N LEU A 233 8.96 -1.63 0.98
CA LEU A 233 9.28 -0.45 1.75
C LEU A 233 9.61 -0.82 3.20
N ALA A 234 10.72 -0.28 3.71
CA ALA A 234 10.92 -0.18 5.15
C ALA A 234 9.92 0.83 5.75
N PRO A 235 9.45 0.67 7.00
CA PRO A 235 8.52 1.59 7.66
C PRO A 235 9.23 2.89 8.11
N THR A 236 9.90 3.55 7.18
CA THR A 236 10.70 4.77 7.37
C THR A 236 10.10 5.92 6.58
N PRO A 237 10.17 7.17 7.08
CA PRO A 237 9.67 8.34 6.36
C PRO A 237 10.22 8.46 4.93
N GLU A 238 11.50 8.14 4.74
CA GLU A 238 12.23 8.30 3.49
C GLU A 238 11.70 7.32 2.42
N ALA A 239 11.66 6.02 2.73
CA ALA A 239 11.16 5.00 1.81
C ALA A 239 9.69 5.25 1.42
N VAL A 240 8.85 5.64 2.40
CA VAL A 240 7.44 5.96 2.15
C VAL A 240 7.30 7.24 1.31
N ALA A 241 8.17 8.24 1.50
CA ALA A 241 8.11 9.50 0.75
C ALA A 241 8.50 9.30 -0.72
N ASP A 242 9.53 8.50 -1.00
CA ASP A 242 9.96 8.20 -2.37
C ASP A 242 8.86 7.47 -3.14
N TRP A 243 8.30 6.43 -2.53
CA TRP A 243 7.18 5.70 -3.11
C TRP A 243 5.93 6.58 -3.28
N ALA A 244 5.54 7.36 -2.27
CA ALA A 244 4.35 8.21 -2.35
C ALA A 244 4.49 9.28 -3.44
N ARG A 245 5.69 9.86 -3.61
CA ARG A 245 5.97 10.80 -4.71
C ARG A 245 5.90 10.11 -6.06
N LEU A 246 6.45 8.92 -6.18
CA LEU A 246 6.44 8.12 -7.41
C LEU A 246 5.00 7.81 -7.86
N VAL A 247 4.17 7.29 -6.95
CA VAL A 247 2.75 6.98 -7.21
C VAL A 247 1.96 8.24 -7.56
N ALA A 248 2.26 9.35 -6.89
CA ALA A 248 1.58 10.63 -7.12
C ALA A 248 1.99 11.33 -8.43
N ALA A 249 3.11 10.96 -9.06
CA ALA A 249 3.65 11.65 -10.23
C ALA A 249 3.10 11.07 -11.55
N PRO A 250 2.85 11.90 -12.58
CA PRO A 250 2.42 11.45 -13.92
C PRO A 250 3.60 10.96 -14.77
N GLY A 251 4.81 10.89 -14.20
CA GLY A 251 6.07 10.77 -14.93
C GLY A 251 7.28 10.85 -14.00
N GLY A 252 7.25 10.17 -12.85
CA GLY A 252 8.30 10.25 -11.83
C GLY A 252 9.31 9.11 -11.95
N THR A 253 10.55 9.35 -11.55
CA THR A 253 11.57 8.30 -11.37
C THR A 253 12.04 8.29 -9.93
N ALA A 254 12.19 7.10 -9.35
CA ALA A 254 12.71 6.90 -8.01
C ALA A 254 13.53 5.61 -7.93
N LEU A 255 14.46 5.56 -6.98
CA LEU A 255 15.16 4.34 -6.62
C LEU A 255 14.38 3.65 -5.50
N LEU A 256 13.73 2.52 -5.80
CA LEU A 256 12.93 1.77 -4.82
C LEU A 256 13.49 0.36 -4.61
N PRO A 257 13.51 -0.14 -3.36
CA PRO A 257 13.71 -1.55 -3.07
C PRO A 257 12.54 -2.42 -3.55
#